data_AF-A0A959CZQ1-F1
#
_entry.id   AF-A0A959CZQ1-F1
#
_cell.length_a   1.000
_cell.length_b   1.000
_cell.length_c   1.000
_cell.angle_alpha   90.00
_cell.angle_beta   90.00
_cell.angle_gamma   90.00
#
_symmetry.space_group_name_H-M   'P 1'
#
loop_
_entity.id
_entity.type
_entity.pdbx_description
1 polymer ?
#
loop_
_entity_poly.entity_id
_entity_poly.type
_entity_poly.pdbx_seq_one_letter_code
_entity_poly.pdbx_strand_id
1 'polypeptide(L)'
;AGISRIWGLSYTGNLTAAPGQDAATAALSDDCFELSENFIEVTRQEADGGTVSLDDGSTDAVACVGDGSPDILNFTNTSVGADNYTYLITDENNIILAINDAGTADFDDAGTGICRVWGLAYGGTLLAEEGDDAASAVLADGCFGLSDNFITVRRETVDGGTVAMPNGGTTRYTCPGDGNPDIVQFENTGSGTGSYAYVVTDENNIILALPAGDSFDFDGAPAGTCRVWGLAYTGNITAMADDNAAAVALSDECFDLSDNFITVIREVPDGGAVALADGSIVAYTCPGDGNPDVLLFDSTGTTSGPYT
;
A
#
# COMPACT_ATOMS: atom_id res chain seq x y z
N ALA A 1 -33.77 4.44 -24.62
CA ALA A 1 -34.19 3.02 -24.77
C ALA A 1 -35.63 2.82 -25.31
N GLY A 2 -35.93 1.69 -25.97
CA GLY A 2 -37.31 1.29 -26.31
C GLY A 2 -37.42 0.16 -27.36
N ILE A 3 -38.53 -0.58 -27.33
CA ILE A 3 -38.81 -1.71 -28.22
C ILE A 3 -39.59 -1.24 -29.46
N SER A 4 -39.13 -1.62 -30.65
CA SER A 4 -39.85 -1.43 -31.91
C SER A 4 -40.15 -2.78 -32.54
N ARG A 5 -41.25 -2.88 -33.30
CA ARG A 5 -41.58 -4.10 -34.05
C ARG A 5 -41.65 -3.77 -35.53
N ILE A 6 -40.99 -4.57 -36.34
CA ILE A 6 -41.00 -4.45 -37.79
C ILE A 6 -41.82 -5.61 -38.34
N TRP A 7 -42.89 -5.27 -39.04
CA TRP A 7 -43.76 -6.22 -39.72
C TRP A 7 -43.55 -6.13 -41.22
N GLY A 8 -43.66 -7.24 -41.93
CA GLY A 8 -43.89 -7.21 -43.38
C GLY A 8 -45.33 -6.79 -43.65
N LEU A 9 -45.56 -5.90 -44.61
CA LEU A 9 -46.90 -5.46 -45.02
C LEU A 9 -47.09 -5.75 -46.52
N SER A 10 -48.08 -6.57 -46.86
CA SER A 10 -48.56 -6.76 -48.23
C SER A 10 -49.89 -6.04 -48.40
N TYR A 11 -50.10 -5.30 -49.48
CA TYR A 11 -51.34 -4.54 -49.70
C TYR A 11 -51.67 -4.32 -51.18
N THR A 12 -52.97 -4.14 -51.46
CA THR A 12 -53.52 -3.57 -52.71
C THR A 12 -54.07 -2.17 -52.43
N GLY A 13 -54.36 -1.38 -53.46
CA GLY A 13 -54.82 0.01 -53.30
C GLY A 13 -53.69 0.98 -52.95
N ASN A 14 -54.00 2.03 -52.19
CA ASN A 14 -53.05 3.04 -51.71
C ASN A 14 -52.73 2.85 -50.22
N LEU A 15 -51.45 2.93 -49.87
CA LEU A 15 -50.97 2.91 -48.49
C LEU A 15 -51.49 4.13 -47.71
N THR A 16 -52.24 3.88 -46.63
CA THR A 16 -52.81 4.91 -45.75
C THR A 16 -52.18 4.94 -44.37
N ALA A 17 -51.26 4.02 -44.08
CA ALA A 17 -50.50 3.95 -42.83
C ALA A 17 -49.76 5.27 -42.53
N ALA A 18 -49.88 5.76 -41.29
CA ALA A 18 -49.28 7.00 -40.83
C ALA A 18 -48.54 6.83 -39.48
N PRO A 19 -47.48 7.61 -39.22
CA PRO A 19 -46.79 7.61 -37.92
C PRO A 19 -47.76 7.86 -36.75
N GLY A 20 -47.60 7.10 -35.67
CA GLY A 20 -48.45 7.18 -34.47
C GLY A 20 -49.69 6.30 -34.49
N GLN A 21 -49.97 5.60 -35.59
CA GLN A 21 -51.01 4.57 -35.65
C GLN A 21 -50.50 3.23 -35.09
N ASP A 22 -51.39 2.49 -34.45
CA ASP A 22 -51.12 1.10 -34.05
C ASP A 22 -51.22 0.19 -35.27
N ALA A 23 -50.07 -0.35 -35.69
CA ALA A 23 -49.98 -1.20 -36.88
C ALA A 23 -50.84 -2.48 -36.77
N ALA A 24 -51.14 -2.96 -35.56
CA ALA A 24 -51.94 -4.18 -35.38
C ALA A 24 -53.45 -3.96 -35.53
N THR A 25 -53.92 -2.70 -35.44
CA THR A 25 -55.35 -2.38 -35.40
C THR A 25 -55.78 -1.33 -36.41
N ALA A 26 -54.86 -0.52 -36.93
CA ALA A 26 -55.16 0.48 -37.95
C ALA A 26 -55.39 -0.14 -39.33
N ALA A 27 -56.27 0.48 -40.13
CA ALA A 27 -56.35 0.19 -41.56
C ALA A 27 -55.11 0.78 -42.26
N LEU A 28 -54.23 -0.08 -42.77
CA LEU A 28 -52.94 0.33 -43.33
C LEU A 28 -53.01 0.63 -44.83
N SER A 29 -54.08 0.20 -45.51
CA SER A 29 -54.40 0.51 -46.91
C SER A 29 -55.87 0.91 -47.08
N ASP A 30 -56.22 1.53 -48.21
CA ASP A 30 -57.61 1.82 -48.61
C ASP A 30 -58.34 0.64 -49.28
N ASP A 31 -57.65 -0.50 -49.45
CA ASP A 31 -58.17 -1.78 -49.95
C ASP A 31 -57.65 -2.96 -49.08
N CYS A 32 -57.39 -4.14 -49.65
CA CYS A 32 -56.88 -5.30 -48.90
C CYS A 32 -55.44 -5.08 -48.39
N PHE A 33 -55.17 -5.48 -47.15
CA PHE A 33 -53.80 -5.57 -46.61
C PHE A 33 -53.66 -6.73 -45.63
N GLU A 34 -52.43 -7.20 -45.45
CA GLU A 34 -52.07 -8.23 -44.49
C GLU A 34 -50.66 -7.98 -43.95
N LEU A 35 -50.49 -8.15 -42.63
CA LEU A 35 -49.19 -8.15 -41.99
C LEU A 35 -48.63 -9.58 -41.96
N SER A 36 -47.30 -9.71 -41.96
CA SER A 36 -46.64 -11.00 -41.73
C SER A 36 -47.11 -11.67 -40.44
N GLU A 37 -47.16 -13.00 -40.40
CA GLU A 37 -47.57 -13.76 -39.22
C GLU A 37 -46.66 -13.53 -37.99
N ASN A 38 -45.43 -13.08 -38.24
CA ASN A 38 -44.45 -12.70 -37.22
C ASN A 38 -43.96 -11.26 -37.44
N PHE A 39 -43.21 -10.75 -36.47
CA PHE A 39 -42.47 -9.49 -36.57
C PHE A 39 -41.03 -9.68 -36.11
N ILE A 40 -40.17 -8.76 -36.53
CA ILE A 40 -38.83 -8.60 -35.96
C ILE A 40 -38.95 -7.59 -34.82
N GLU A 41 -38.51 -7.99 -33.62
CA GLU A 41 -38.37 -7.06 -32.50
C GLU A 41 -37.00 -6.39 -32.54
N VAL A 42 -36.97 -5.07 -32.40
CA VAL A 42 -35.76 -4.25 -32.34
C VAL A 42 -35.74 -3.55 -30.99
N THR A 43 -34.86 -4.01 -30.11
CA THR A 43 -34.60 -3.36 -28.83
C THR A 43 -33.54 -2.30 -29.03
N ARG A 44 -33.88 -1.03 -28.78
CA ARG A 44 -32.91 0.06 -28.74
C ARG A 44 -32.46 0.25 -27.29
N GLN A 45 -31.20 -0.09 -27.02
CA GLN A 45 -30.57 0.06 -25.72
C GLN A 45 -29.54 1.19 -25.78
N GLU A 46 -29.32 1.83 -24.63
CA GLU A 46 -28.18 2.71 -24.41
C GLU A 46 -27.33 2.01 -23.36
N ALA A 47 -26.05 1.81 -23.66
CA ALA A 47 -25.09 1.28 -22.72
C ALA A 47 -24.19 2.43 -22.28
N ASP A 48 -24.60 3.10 -21.20
CA ASP A 48 -23.84 4.19 -20.60
C ASP A 48 -22.86 3.62 -19.58
N GLY A 49 -21.57 3.63 -19.89
CA GLY A 49 -20.52 3.17 -18.99
C GLY A 49 -20.37 4.03 -17.72
N GLY A 50 -20.87 5.28 -17.76
CA GLY A 50 -20.73 6.25 -16.68
C GLY A 50 -19.28 6.56 -16.36
N THR A 51 -19.01 6.98 -15.12
CA THR A 51 -17.66 7.07 -14.56
C THR A 51 -17.47 6.04 -13.46
N VAL A 52 -16.24 5.59 -13.24
CA VAL A 52 -15.85 4.71 -12.13
C VAL A 52 -14.97 5.44 -11.11
N SER A 53 -15.11 5.08 -9.82
CA SER A 53 -14.32 5.62 -8.72
C SER A 53 -14.25 4.63 -7.57
N LEU A 54 -13.34 4.86 -6.62
CA LEU A 54 -13.32 4.19 -5.33
C LEU A 54 -14.43 4.72 -4.40
N ASP A 55 -14.63 4.09 -3.25
CA ASP A 55 -15.66 4.48 -2.26
C ASP A 55 -15.50 5.93 -1.77
N ASP A 56 -14.26 6.44 -1.76
CA ASP A 56 -13.94 7.83 -1.37
C ASP A 56 -14.07 8.83 -2.54
N GLY A 57 -14.43 8.35 -3.74
CA GLY A 57 -14.55 9.15 -4.97
C GLY A 57 -13.24 9.37 -5.71
N SER A 58 -12.11 8.85 -5.23
CA SER A 58 -10.83 8.94 -5.93
C SER A 58 -10.75 7.96 -7.11
N THR A 59 -9.76 8.18 -7.97
CA THR A 59 -9.48 7.35 -9.15
C THR A 59 -8.05 6.81 -9.14
N ASP A 60 -7.36 6.90 -8.01
CA ASP A 60 -5.97 6.48 -7.85
C ASP A 60 -5.85 5.77 -6.51
N ALA A 61 -5.29 4.56 -6.53
CA ALA A 61 -5.01 3.78 -5.34
C ALA A 61 -3.62 3.15 -5.41
N VAL A 62 -3.11 2.82 -4.23
CA VAL A 62 -1.94 1.97 -4.04
C VAL A 62 -2.38 0.70 -3.32
N ALA A 63 -1.86 -0.44 -3.77
CA ALA A 63 -2.01 -1.74 -3.13
C ALA A 63 -0.63 -2.29 -2.77
N CYS A 64 -0.47 -2.72 -1.52
CA CYS A 64 0.78 -3.18 -0.91
C CYS A 64 0.92 -4.69 -1.05
N VAL A 65 1.11 -5.13 -2.29
CA VAL A 65 0.96 -6.53 -2.66
C VAL A 65 2.03 -7.41 -2.01
N GLY A 66 1.61 -8.55 -1.48
CA GLY A 66 2.49 -9.57 -0.91
C GLY A 66 2.95 -9.28 0.53
N ASP A 67 2.33 -8.33 1.23
CA ASP A 67 2.58 -8.08 2.66
C ASP A 67 1.80 -9.03 3.59
N GLY A 68 0.92 -9.85 3.01
CA GLY A 68 0.09 -10.83 3.72
C GLY A 68 -1.17 -10.22 4.38
N SER A 69 -1.43 -8.94 4.14
CA SER A 69 -2.66 -8.24 4.49
C SER A 69 -3.49 -7.99 3.21
N PRO A 70 -4.79 -8.32 3.20
CA PRO A 70 -5.63 -8.11 2.02
C PRO A 70 -5.71 -6.64 1.55
N ASP A 71 -5.39 -6.39 0.29
CA ASP A 71 -5.50 -5.08 -0.38
C ASP A 71 -6.85 -4.97 -1.13
N ILE A 72 -7.94 -4.86 -0.37
CA ILE A 72 -9.29 -4.85 -0.93
C ILE A 72 -9.67 -3.44 -1.39
N LEU A 73 -9.92 -3.29 -2.70
CA LEU A 73 -10.48 -2.07 -3.29
C LEU A 73 -11.91 -2.31 -3.75
N ASN A 74 -12.81 -1.38 -3.41
CA ASN A 74 -14.19 -1.38 -3.86
C ASN A 74 -14.37 -0.37 -4.99
N PHE A 75 -15.09 -0.78 -6.03
CA PHE A 75 -15.34 0.02 -7.21
C PHE A 75 -16.80 0.45 -7.22
N THR A 76 -17.02 1.72 -7.50
CA THR A 76 -18.33 2.34 -7.66
C THR A 76 -18.46 2.90 -9.06
N ASN A 77 -19.69 3.12 -9.52
CA ASN A 77 -19.93 3.71 -10.83
C ASN A 77 -21.17 4.62 -10.84
N THR A 78 -21.27 5.46 -11.87
CA THR A 78 -22.42 6.36 -12.10
C THR A 78 -23.29 5.93 -13.28
N SER A 79 -23.14 4.69 -13.76
CA SER A 79 -23.87 4.20 -14.93
C SER A 79 -25.38 4.29 -14.71
N VAL A 80 -26.09 4.78 -15.73
CA VAL A 80 -27.55 4.81 -15.74
C VAL A 80 -28.08 4.00 -16.91
N GLY A 81 -28.93 3.00 -16.62
CA GLY A 81 -29.68 2.29 -17.65
C GLY A 81 -28.95 1.15 -18.37
N ALA A 82 -27.80 0.70 -17.87
CA ALA A 82 -27.21 -0.56 -18.31
C ALA A 82 -28.05 -1.76 -17.83
N ASP A 83 -28.30 -2.73 -18.71
CA ASP A 83 -28.95 -3.99 -18.32
C ASP A 83 -28.02 -4.85 -17.46
N ASN A 84 -26.72 -4.84 -17.78
CA ASN A 84 -25.66 -5.46 -17.01
C ASN A 84 -24.45 -4.51 -16.88
N TYR A 85 -23.69 -4.66 -15.80
CA TYR A 85 -22.48 -3.90 -15.55
C TYR A 85 -21.41 -4.82 -14.96
N THR A 86 -20.18 -4.69 -15.44
CA THR A 86 -19.00 -5.40 -14.90
C THR A 86 -17.80 -4.46 -14.88
N TYR A 87 -16.74 -4.84 -14.19
CA TYR A 87 -15.48 -4.10 -14.17
C TYR A 87 -14.41 -4.89 -14.93
N LEU A 88 -13.64 -4.20 -15.75
CA LEU A 88 -12.50 -4.76 -16.48
C LEU A 88 -11.22 -4.26 -15.84
N ILE A 89 -10.38 -5.17 -15.36
CA ILE A 89 -9.04 -4.86 -14.89
C ILE A 89 -8.09 -5.08 -16.06
N THR A 90 -7.37 -4.04 -16.47
CA THR A 90 -6.48 -4.07 -17.63
C THR A 90 -5.04 -3.67 -17.25
N ASP A 91 -4.09 -4.00 -18.11
CA ASP A 91 -2.76 -3.39 -18.06
C ASP A 91 -2.79 -1.92 -18.57
N GLU A 92 -1.62 -1.29 -18.65
CA GLU A 92 -1.46 0.08 -19.14
C GLU A 92 -1.74 0.26 -20.65
N ASN A 93 -1.80 -0.83 -21.41
CA ASN A 93 -2.13 -0.86 -22.83
C ASN A 93 -3.60 -1.25 -23.08
N ASN A 94 -4.42 -1.30 -22.02
CA ASN A 94 -5.84 -1.71 -22.04
C ASN A 94 -6.07 -3.19 -22.37
N ILE A 95 -5.05 -4.04 -22.23
CA ILE A 95 -5.22 -5.49 -22.34
C ILE A 95 -5.88 -6.01 -21.08
N ILE A 96 -7.02 -6.69 -21.23
CA ILE A 96 -7.81 -7.24 -20.13
C ILE A 96 -7.00 -8.32 -19.42
N LEU A 97 -6.80 -8.13 -18.12
CA LEU A 97 -6.15 -9.07 -17.21
C LEU A 97 -7.18 -9.88 -16.42
N ALA A 98 -8.33 -9.27 -16.11
CA ALA A 98 -9.42 -9.92 -15.38
C ALA A 98 -10.75 -9.20 -15.61
N ILE A 99 -11.84 -9.96 -15.42
CA ILE A 99 -13.22 -9.47 -15.44
C ILE A 99 -13.81 -9.64 -14.04
N ASN A 100 -14.40 -8.59 -13.49
CA ASN A 100 -14.86 -8.52 -12.11
C ASN A 100 -16.32 -8.08 -12.02
N ASP A 101 -17.21 -9.04 -11.79
CA ASP A 101 -18.65 -8.78 -11.62
C ASP A 101 -19.01 -8.35 -10.19
N ALA A 102 -18.07 -8.44 -9.25
CA ALA A 102 -18.31 -8.18 -7.83
C ALA A 102 -18.24 -6.70 -7.46
N GLY A 103 -17.56 -5.88 -8.26
CA GLY A 103 -17.25 -4.48 -7.91
C GLY A 103 -16.27 -4.36 -6.74
N THR A 104 -15.50 -5.40 -6.47
CA THR A 104 -14.45 -5.40 -5.45
C THR A 104 -13.37 -6.41 -5.82
N ALA A 105 -12.10 -6.07 -5.56
CA ALA A 105 -10.97 -6.96 -5.83
C ALA A 105 -9.91 -6.83 -4.74
N ASP A 106 -9.31 -7.96 -4.38
CA ASP A 106 -8.12 -8.05 -3.54
C ASP A 106 -6.89 -8.11 -4.44
N PHE A 107 -5.95 -7.20 -4.23
CA PHE A 107 -4.74 -7.08 -5.05
C PHE A 107 -3.51 -7.73 -4.44
N ASP A 108 -3.58 -8.29 -3.22
CA ASP A 108 -2.42 -8.82 -2.49
C ASP A 108 -1.62 -9.85 -3.33
N ASP A 109 -2.31 -10.70 -4.09
CA ASP A 109 -1.71 -11.73 -4.96
C ASP A 109 -1.50 -11.30 -6.42
N ALA A 110 -1.79 -10.05 -6.79
CA ALA A 110 -1.84 -9.61 -8.18
C ALA A 110 -0.45 -9.30 -8.80
N GLY A 111 0.61 -9.32 -7.98
CA GLY A 111 1.97 -8.94 -8.38
C GLY A 111 2.12 -7.43 -8.62
N THR A 112 3.37 -6.99 -8.79
CA THR A 112 3.69 -5.55 -8.91
C THR A 112 3.41 -4.97 -10.29
N GLY A 113 3.23 -3.66 -10.33
CA GLY A 113 3.02 -2.87 -11.54
C GLY A 113 1.69 -2.12 -11.55
N ILE A 114 1.40 -1.44 -12.64
CA ILE A 114 0.21 -0.58 -12.77
C ILE A 114 -0.89 -1.33 -13.52
N CYS A 115 -2.11 -1.24 -13.02
CA CYS A 115 -3.30 -1.68 -13.75
C CYS A 115 -4.36 -0.57 -13.76
N ARG A 116 -5.34 -0.71 -14.65
CA ARG A 116 -6.50 0.18 -14.75
C ARG A 116 -7.77 -0.61 -14.50
N VAL A 117 -8.71 -0.03 -13.77
CA VAL A 117 -10.05 -0.57 -13.59
C VAL A 117 -11.03 0.28 -14.38
N TRP A 118 -11.63 -0.32 -15.41
CA TRP A 118 -12.69 0.27 -16.22
C TRP A 118 -14.04 -0.29 -15.79
N GLY A 119 -15.08 0.50 -15.97
CA GLY A 119 -16.45 0.01 -15.91
C GLY A 119 -16.98 -0.30 -17.31
N LEU A 120 -17.76 -1.36 -17.44
CA LEU A 120 -18.38 -1.76 -18.71
C LEU A 120 -19.87 -1.96 -18.51
N ALA A 121 -20.66 -1.04 -19.08
CA ALA A 121 -22.08 -1.24 -19.29
C ALA A 121 -22.30 -2.04 -20.57
N TYR A 122 -23.15 -3.06 -20.53
CA TYR A 122 -23.45 -3.84 -21.74
C TYR A 122 -24.85 -4.47 -21.73
N GLY A 123 -25.39 -4.63 -22.93
CA GLY A 123 -26.58 -5.44 -23.22
C GLY A 123 -26.20 -6.76 -23.90
N GLY A 124 -27.12 -7.72 -23.85
CA GLY A 124 -26.88 -9.04 -24.45
C GLY A 124 -25.90 -9.89 -23.62
N THR A 125 -25.03 -10.64 -24.30
CA THR A 125 -24.01 -11.49 -23.68
C THR A 125 -22.64 -10.82 -23.68
N LEU A 126 -21.88 -10.99 -22.60
CA LEU A 126 -20.51 -10.52 -22.51
C LEU A 126 -19.62 -11.42 -23.38
N LEU A 127 -18.84 -10.79 -24.26
CA LEU A 127 -17.88 -11.44 -25.15
C LEU A 127 -16.42 -11.12 -24.79
N ALA A 128 -16.18 -10.15 -23.89
CA ALA A 128 -14.86 -9.80 -23.42
C ALA A 128 -14.16 -11.00 -22.78
N GLU A 129 -12.90 -11.23 -23.13
CA GLU A 129 -12.04 -12.26 -22.55
C GLU A 129 -10.69 -11.66 -22.10
N GLU A 130 -9.98 -12.37 -21.22
CA GLU A 130 -8.60 -12.00 -20.87
C GLU A 130 -7.69 -12.03 -22.11
N GLY A 131 -6.88 -10.99 -22.28
CA GLY A 131 -6.03 -10.77 -23.44
C GLY A 131 -6.63 -9.90 -24.53
N ASP A 132 -7.93 -9.58 -24.47
CA ASP A 132 -8.55 -8.62 -25.38
C ASP A 132 -8.12 -7.18 -25.06
N ASP A 133 -8.06 -6.32 -26.07
CA ASP A 133 -7.92 -4.88 -25.88
C ASP A 133 -9.29 -4.25 -25.62
N ALA A 134 -9.52 -3.80 -24.38
CA ALA A 134 -10.79 -3.22 -23.95
C ALA A 134 -11.21 -2.01 -24.81
N ALA A 135 -10.27 -1.27 -25.39
CA ALA A 135 -10.55 -0.07 -26.18
C ALA A 135 -10.94 -0.37 -27.64
N SER A 136 -10.64 -1.56 -28.17
CA SER A 136 -10.82 -1.87 -29.59
C SER A 136 -11.56 -3.18 -29.88
N ALA A 137 -11.64 -4.10 -28.92
CA ALA A 137 -12.38 -5.34 -29.06
C ALA A 137 -13.90 -5.13 -29.03
N VAL A 138 -14.64 -6.10 -29.56
CA VAL A 138 -16.10 -6.18 -29.42
C VAL A 138 -16.39 -6.89 -28.10
N LEU A 139 -16.80 -6.14 -27.08
CA LEU A 139 -16.90 -6.64 -25.71
C LEU A 139 -18.23 -7.32 -25.37
N ALA A 140 -19.27 -7.11 -26.19
CA ALA A 140 -20.57 -7.76 -26.04
C ALA A 140 -21.27 -7.93 -27.40
N ASP A 141 -22.23 -8.85 -27.50
CA ASP A 141 -23.04 -9.03 -28.71
C ASP A 141 -24.17 -7.97 -28.85
N GLY A 142 -24.51 -7.30 -27.75
CA GLY A 142 -25.40 -6.14 -27.70
C GLY A 142 -24.66 -4.81 -27.69
N CYS A 143 -25.37 -3.73 -27.36
CA CYS A 143 -24.74 -2.42 -27.15
C CYS A 143 -23.85 -2.46 -25.91
N PHE A 144 -22.66 -1.88 -25.98
CA PHE A 144 -21.77 -1.74 -24.83
C PHE A 144 -21.10 -0.36 -24.80
N GLY A 145 -20.69 0.06 -23.62
CA GLY A 145 -19.99 1.31 -23.37
C GLY A 145 -19.05 1.17 -22.18
N LEU A 146 -17.77 1.50 -22.40
CA LEU A 146 -16.82 1.67 -21.31
C LEU A 146 -17.09 2.96 -20.56
N SER A 147 -16.66 3.01 -19.31
CA SER A 147 -16.66 4.23 -18.51
C SER A 147 -15.80 5.32 -19.14
N ASP A 148 -16.20 6.58 -18.94
CA ASP A 148 -15.50 7.77 -19.45
C ASP A 148 -14.09 7.93 -18.84
N ASN A 149 -13.84 7.30 -17.70
CA ASN A 149 -12.57 7.27 -16.99
C ASN A 149 -12.23 5.84 -16.51
N PHE A 150 -11.08 5.70 -15.87
CA PHE A 150 -10.64 4.48 -15.18
C PHE A 150 -10.04 4.82 -13.82
N ILE A 151 -9.98 3.83 -12.93
CA ILE A 151 -9.22 3.90 -11.69
C ILE A 151 -7.81 3.35 -11.96
N THR A 152 -6.76 4.09 -11.59
CA THR A 152 -5.38 3.62 -11.63
C THR A 152 -5.04 2.94 -10.32
N VAL A 153 -4.54 1.70 -10.36
CA VAL A 153 -4.04 1.00 -9.18
C VAL A 153 -2.56 0.71 -9.37
N ARG A 154 -1.72 1.32 -8.51
CA ARG A 154 -0.30 1.01 -8.40
C ARG A 154 -0.11 -0.12 -7.40
N ARG A 155 0.43 -1.24 -7.85
CA ARG A 155 0.71 -2.41 -7.02
C ARG A 155 2.20 -2.43 -6.73
N GLU A 156 2.54 -2.24 -5.47
CA GLU A 156 3.92 -1.99 -5.04
C GLU A 156 4.31 -3.00 -3.96
N THR A 157 5.59 -3.34 -3.91
CA THR A 157 6.16 -4.15 -2.83
C THR A 157 7.23 -3.36 -2.10
N VAL A 158 7.19 -3.48 -0.77
CA VAL A 158 8.21 -2.99 0.16
C VAL A 158 8.61 -4.14 1.07
N ASP A 159 9.90 -4.28 1.35
CA ASP A 159 10.44 -5.31 2.22
C ASP A 159 11.47 -4.66 3.14
N GLY A 160 11.13 -4.55 4.43
CA GLY A 160 11.96 -3.96 5.46
C GLY A 160 13.23 -4.78 5.71
N GLY A 161 13.22 -6.07 5.39
CA GLY A 161 14.33 -6.99 5.56
C GLY A 161 14.85 -7.03 6.99
N THR A 162 16.17 -7.07 7.15
CA THR A 162 16.84 -7.01 8.46
C THR A 162 17.79 -5.83 8.52
N VAL A 163 18.06 -5.33 9.73
CA VAL A 163 19.06 -4.29 9.99
C VAL A 163 20.18 -4.79 10.88
N ALA A 164 21.40 -4.33 10.60
CA ALA A 164 22.59 -4.61 11.39
C ALA A 164 23.60 -3.46 11.26
N MET A 165 24.61 -3.43 12.13
CA MET A 165 25.79 -2.61 11.92
C MET A 165 26.70 -3.25 10.85
N PRO A 166 27.66 -2.51 10.24
CA PRO A 166 28.56 -3.06 9.21
C PRO A 166 29.39 -4.29 9.62
N ASN A 167 29.52 -4.54 10.93
CA ASN A 167 30.17 -5.75 11.46
C ASN A 167 29.22 -6.95 11.63
N GLY A 168 27.95 -6.82 11.20
CA GLY A 168 26.87 -7.79 11.38
C GLY A 168 26.26 -7.81 12.80
N GLY A 169 26.71 -6.94 13.70
CA GLY A 169 26.22 -6.87 15.07
C GLY A 169 24.90 -6.12 15.19
N THR A 170 24.11 -6.46 16.21
CA THR A 170 22.81 -5.83 16.51
C THR A 170 22.76 -5.23 17.92
N THR A 171 23.89 -5.11 18.60
CA THR A 171 23.97 -4.47 19.94
C THR A 171 25.17 -3.55 20.00
N ARG A 172 24.95 -2.30 20.41
CA ARG A 172 25.96 -1.25 20.53
C ARG A 172 25.87 -0.56 21.88
N TYR A 173 27.02 -0.27 22.49
CA TYR A 173 27.13 0.60 23.66
C TYR A 173 27.69 1.95 23.24
N THR A 174 27.15 3.03 23.80
CA THR A 174 27.59 4.41 23.56
C THR A 174 27.64 5.19 24.88
N CYS A 175 28.38 6.30 24.90
CA CYS A 175 28.67 7.11 26.07
C CYS A 175 28.08 8.53 25.89
N PRO A 176 26.76 8.70 26.01
CA PRO A 176 26.13 9.98 25.69
C PRO A 176 26.61 11.12 26.60
N GLY A 177 26.79 12.30 26.03
CA GLY A 177 27.09 13.54 26.75
C GLY A 177 28.55 13.68 27.16
N ASP A 178 29.47 12.90 26.60
CA ASP A 178 30.91 13.02 26.84
C ASP A 178 31.58 14.10 25.95
N GLY A 179 30.82 14.64 24.98
CA GLY A 179 31.26 15.67 24.05
C GLY A 179 31.97 15.13 22.81
N ASN A 180 32.02 13.80 22.64
CA ASN A 180 32.47 13.13 21.43
C ASN A 180 31.26 12.50 20.72
N PRO A 181 31.13 12.66 19.38
CA PRO A 181 30.04 12.05 18.64
C PRO A 181 30.01 10.51 18.76
N ASP A 182 28.85 9.97 19.12
CA ASP A 182 28.56 8.54 19.23
C ASP A 182 27.84 8.07 17.96
N ILE A 183 28.54 8.12 16.83
CA ILE A 183 27.96 7.77 15.53
C ILE A 183 27.87 6.25 15.39
N VAL A 184 26.66 5.75 15.13
CA VAL A 184 26.40 4.35 14.77
C VAL A 184 25.93 4.31 13.32
N GLN A 185 26.57 3.47 12.50
CA GLN A 185 26.17 3.22 11.13
C GLN A 185 25.31 1.96 11.06
N PHE A 186 24.37 1.96 10.12
CA PHE A 186 23.37 0.95 9.89
C PHE A 186 23.49 0.44 8.45
N GLU A 187 23.27 -0.85 8.28
CA GLU A 187 23.07 -1.50 7.00
C GLU A 187 21.76 -2.26 7.05
N ASN A 188 21.15 -2.47 5.90
CA ASN A 188 19.93 -3.24 5.79
C ASN A 188 20.00 -4.28 4.65
N THR A 189 19.15 -5.28 4.75
CA THR A 189 18.90 -6.27 3.69
C THR A 189 17.56 -6.06 3.00
N GLY A 190 16.93 -4.90 3.24
CA GLY A 190 15.62 -4.58 2.69
C GLY A 190 15.65 -4.53 1.17
N SER A 191 14.50 -4.80 0.57
CA SER A 191 14.34 -4.86 -0.87
C SER A 191 13.00 -4.26 -1.31
N GLY A 192 12.73 -4.29 -2.61
CA GLY A 192 11.49 -3.74 -3.17
C GLY A 192 11.70 -2.45 -3.96
N THR A 193 10.57 -1.84 -4.34
CA THR A 193 10.54 -0.69 -5.25
C THR A 193 10.55 0.67 -4.53
N GLY A 194 10.38 0.66 -3.21
CA GLY A 194 10.29 1.85 -2.36
C GLY A 194 11.63 2.47 -1.96
N SER A 195 11.52 3.55 -1.20
CA SER A 195 12.64 4.18 -0.48
C SER A 195 12.91 3.45 0.83
N TYR A 196 14.09 3.68 1.40
CA TYR A 196 14.48 3.12 2.70
C TYR A 196 14.89 4.23 3.66
N ALA A 197 14.42 4.14 4.90
CA ALA A 197 14.78 5.01 6.01
C ALA A 197 15.08 4.17 7.26
N TYR A 198 15.56 4.83 8.31
CA TYR A 198 15.73 4.23 9.62
C TYR A 198 14.80 4.94 10.62
N VAL A 199 14.38 4.22 11.65
CA VAL A 199 13.52 4.73 12.73
C VAL A 199 14.16 4.38 14.06
N VAL A 200 14.43 5.39 14.88
CA VAL A 200 14.96 5.20 16.23
C VAL A 200 13.79 5.28 17.21
N THR A 201 13.56 4.22 17.98
CA THR A 201 12.50 4.18 19.00
C THR A 201 13.05 3.92 20.39
N ASP A 202 12.25 4.20 21.42
CA ASP A 202 12.47 3.64 22.75
C ASP A 202 12.04 2.15 22.82
N GLU A 203 12.08 1.57 24.02
CA GLU A 203 11.68 0.18 24.27
C GLU A 203 10.16 -0.06 24.16
N ASN A 204 9.35 1.01 24.19
CA ASN A 204 7.89 1.00 24.04
C ASN A 204 7.44 1.32 22.59
N ASN A 205 8.40 1.36 21.65
CA ASN A 205 8.21 1.72 20.24
C ASN A 205 7.78 3.17 20.01
N ILE A 206 8.04 4.07 20.96
CA ILE A 206 7.87 5.50 20.76
C ILE A 206 9.03 6.03 19.93
N ILE A 207 8.73 6.67 18.80
CA ILE A 207 9.71 7.23 17.89
C ILE A 207 10.44 8.38 18.57
N LEU A 208 11.76 8.26 18.68
CA LEU A 208 12.65 9.28 19.21
C LEU A 208 13.24 10.13 18.09
N ALA A 209 13.56 9.51 16.95
CA ALA A 209 14.15 10.19 15.80
C ALA A 209 13.94 9.41 14.49
N LEU A 210 14.00 10.15 13.39
CA LEU A 210 14.05 9.63 12.01
C LEU A 210 15.38 10.10 11.39
N PRO A 211 16.44 9.26 11.41
CA PRO A 211 17.72 9.60 10.80
C PRO A 211 17.58 9.95 9.31
N ALA A 212 18.31 10.98 8.87
CA ALA A 212 18.30 11.42 7.46
C ALA A 212 19.16 10.53 6.54
N GLY A 213 19.83 9.52 7.09
CA GLY A 213 20.72 8.62 6.36
C GLY A 213 20.97 7.33 7.13
N ASP A 214 22.01 6.60 6.74
CA ASP A 214 22.41 5.30 7.26
C ASP A 214 23.22 5.38 8.57
N SER A 215 23.25 6.53 9.24
CA SER A 215 23.92 6.69 10.52
C SER A 215 23.23 7.73 11.39
N PHE A 216 23.43 7.61 12.70
CA PHE A 216 22.88 8.52 13.69
C PHE A 216 23.86 8.73 14.85
N ASP A 217 23.92 9.97 15.35
CA ASP A 217 24.74 10.34 16.50
C ASP A 217 23.89 10.28 17.78
N PHE A 218 24.28 9.39 18.69
CA PHE A 218 23.56 9.17 19.95
C PHE A 218 24.10 10.02 21.12
N ASP A 219 25.13 10.85 20.92
CA ASP A 219 25.76 11.64 21.99
C ASP A 219 24.77 12.62 22.63
N GLY A 220 23.94 13.26 21.80
CA GLY A 220 22.94 14.23 22.24
C GLY A 220 21.71 13.63 22.93
N ALA A 221 21.60 12.31 23.03
CA ALA A 221 20.41 11.63 23.51
C ALA A 221 20.56 11.19 24.99
N PRO A 222 19.48 11.18 25.80
CA PRO A 222 19.58 10.78 27.20
C PRO A 222 19.97 9.31 27.35
N ALA A 223 20.58 8.97 28.50
CA ALA A 223 20.91 7.59 28.85
C ALA A 223 19.68 6.67 28.84
N GLY A 224 19.91 5.40 28.53
CA GLY A 224 18.88 4.37 28.39
C GLY A 224 19.00 3.61 27.07
N THR A 225 18.09 2.66 26.86
CA THR A 225 18.09 1.79 25.68
C THR A 225 17.19 2.37 24.58
N CYS A 226 17.64 2.29 23.34
CA CYS A 226 16.81 2.54 22.16
C CYS A 226 16.99 1.42 21.13
N ARG A 227 16.06 1.37 20.17
CA ARG A 227 16.06 0.43 19.05
C ARG A 227 16.19 1.23 17.76
N VAL A 228 16.97 0.71 16.82
CA VAL A 228 17.02 1.23 15.45
C VAL A 228 16.41 0.18 14.54
N TRP A 229 15.32 0.56 13.90
CA TRP A 229 14.62 -0.22 12.88
C TRP A 229 14.94 0.31 11.50
N GLY A 230 14.86 -0.57 10.52
CA GLY A 230 14.80 -0.16 9.12
C GLY A 230 13.34 -0.07 8.66
N LEU A 231 13.09 0.83 7.72
CA LEU A 231 11.76 1.12 7.19
C LEU A 231 11.85 1.20 5.67
N ALA A 232 11.32 0.19 4.99
CA ALA A 232 11.05 0.26 3.56
C ALA A 232 9.68 0.92 3.36
N TYR A 233 9.55 1.88 2.44
CA TYR A 233 8.28 2.58 2.24
C TYR A 233 8.13 3.17 0.83
N THR A 234 6.88 3.39 0.42
CA THR A 234 6.50 4.25 -0.72
C THR A 234 5.74 5.47 -0.22
N GLY A 235 5.43 6.40 -1.12
CA GLY A 235 4.85 7.70 -0.75
C GLY A 235 5.77 8.56 0.13
N ASN A 236 5.19 9.17 1.16
CA ASN A 236 5.86 10.05 2.12
C ASN A 236 5.79 9.46 3.52
N ILE A 237 6.86 9.64 4.31
CA ILE A 237 6.84 9.33 5.74
C ILE A 237 5.87 10.30 6.43
N THR A 238 4.89 9.74 7.12
CA THR A 238 3.88 10.48 7.90
C THR A 238 4.14 10.40 9.40
N ALA A 239 4.90 9.40 9.85
CA ALA A 239 5.31 9.27 11.24
C ALA A 239 6.22 10.40 11.70
N MET A 240 6.10 10.76 12.97
CA MET A 240 6.88 11.82 13.62
C MET A 240 7.45 11.31 14.95
N ALA A 241 8.36 12.09 15.54
CA ALA A 241 8.77 11.86 16.92
C ALA A 241 7.55 11.90 17.86
N ASP A 242 7.61 11.11 18.93
CA ASP A 242 6.56 10.85 19.91
C ASP A 242 5.39 9.95 19.44
N ASP A 243 5.32 9.58 18.16
CA ASP A 243 4.36 8.57 17.69
C ASP A 243 4.78 7.17 18.15
N ASN A 244 3.80 6.26 18.30
CA ASN A 244 4.09 4.85 18.52
C ASN A 244 4.17 4.12 17.16
N ALA A 245 5.37 3.66 16.78
CA ALA A 245 5.64 3.05 15.49
C ALA A 245 4.84 1.75 15.22
N ALA A 246 4.28 1.13 16.26
CA ALA A 246 3.43 -0.06 16.13
C ALA A 246 1.92 0.27 16.07
N ALA A 247 1.54 1.53 16.26
CA ALA A 247 0.14 1.95 16.35
C ALA A 247 -0.29 2.95 15.27
N VAL A 248 0.65 3.51 14.51
CA VAL A 248 0.39 4.46 13.43
C VAL A 248 0.93 3.92 12.11
N ALA A 249 0.33 4.35 11.00
CA ALA A 249 0.94 4.16 9.69
C ALA A 249 2.23 4.99 9.61
N LEU A 250 3.31 4.41 9.08
CA LEU A 250 4.60 5.09 8.98
C LEU A 250 4.76 5.91 7.70
N SER A 251 4.04 5.52 6.65
CA SER A 251 3.89 6.28 5.40
C SER A 251 2.41 6.50 5.05
N ASP A 252 2.14 7.30 4.02
CA ASP A 252 0.81 7.48 3.43
C ASP A 252 0.47 6.44 2.35
N GLU A 253 1.41 5.56 2.00
CA GLU A 253 1.24 4.45 1.06
C GLU A 253 1.72 3.13 1.72
N CYS A 254 2.57 2.35 1.05
CA CYS A 254 3.08 1.09 1.60
C CYS A 254 4.26 1.32 2.54
N PHE A 255 4.36 0.51 3.59
CA PHE A 255 5.54 0.46 4.45
C PHE A 255 5.74 -0.92 5.05
N ASP A 256 6.99 -1.25 5.32
CA ASP A 256 7.37 -2.45 6.06
C ASP A 256 8.58 -2.16 6.96
N LEU A 257 8.49 -2.63 8.22
CA LEU A 257 9.56 -2.49 9.20
C LEU A 257 10.46 -3.73 9.13
N SER A 258 11.75 -3.53 9.39
CA SER A 258 12.67 -4.66 9.46
C SER A 258 12.27 -5.69 10.51
N ASP A 259 12.45 -6.98 10.18
CA ASP A 259 12.16 -8.14 11.03
C ASP A 259 12.87 -8.10 12.40
N ASN A 260 13.97 -7.36 12.47
CA ASN A 260 14.76 -7.16 13.67
C ASN A 260 15.12 -5.67 13.87
N PHE A 261 15.82 -5.38 14.96
CA PHE A 261 16.33 -4.05 15.28
C PHE A 261 17.75 -4.11 15.85
N ILE A 262 18.48 -3.01 15.75
CA ILE A 262 19.74 -2.80 16.47
C ILE A 262 19.41 -2.20 17.83
N THR A 263 19.90 -2.82 18.91
CA THR A 263 19.79 -2.29 20.27
C THR A 263 20.96 -1.37 20.57
N VAL A 264 20.69 -0.13 20.94
CA VAL A 264 21.71 0.85 21.34
C VAL A 264 21.52 1.16 22.83
N ILE A 265 22.53 0.84 23.62
CA ILE A 265 22.56 1.02 25.07
C ILE A 265 23.42 2.24 25.36
N ARG A 266 22.78 3.32 25.79
CA ARG A 266 23.44 4.59 26.11
C ARG A 266 23.67 4.66 27.61
N GLU A 267 24.91 4.55 28.05
CA GLU A 267 25.27 4.53 29.47
C GLU A 267 26.33 5.57 29.77
N VAL A 268 26.17 6.30 30.88
CA VAL A 268 27.21 7.19 31.38
C VAL A 268 27.99 6.45 32.46
N PRO A 269 29.25 6.08 32.21
CA PRO A 269 29.99 5.31 33.17
C PRO A 269 30.34 6.14 34.43
N ASP A 270 30.02 5.62 35.61
CA ASP A 270 30.43 6.15 36.91
C ASP A 270 31.54 5.29 37.52
N GLY A 271 32.78 5.79 37.44
CA GLY A 271 33.96 5.14 38.01
C GLY A 271 34.01 5.15 39.55
N GLY A 272 33.11 5.89 40.21
CA GLY A 272 33.08 6.03 41.66
C GLY A 272 34.37 6.61 42.24
N ALA A 273 34.64 6.30 43.50
CA ALA A 273 35.87 6.68 44.20
C ALA A 273 36.68 5.44 44.59
N VAL A 274 38.01 5.57 44.58
CA VAL A 274 38.94 4.55 45.12
C VAL A 274 39.43 5.02 46.49
N ALA A 275 39.38 4.13 47.47
CA ALA A 275 39.92 4.35 48.80
C ALA A 275 40.65 3.10 49.30
N LEU A 276 41.47 3.24 50.34
CA LEU A 276 41.94 2.10 51.12
C LEU A 276 40.75 1.47 51.89
N ALA A 277 40.95 0.26 52.39
CA ALA A 277 39.93 -0.44 53.20
C ALA A 277 39.44 0.34 54.44
N ASP A 278 40.20 1.33 54.90
CA ASP A 278 39.84 2.23 56.01
C ASP A 278 39.18 3.56 55.55
N GLY A 279 38.94 3.72 54.24
CA GLY A 279 38.36 4.91 53.63
C GLY A 279 39.37 6.03 53.32
N SER A 280 40.66 5.85 53.63
CA SER A 280 41.68 6.86 53.33
C SER A 280 42.15 6.80 51.86
N ILE A 281 42.71 7.90 51.36
CA ILE A 281 43.24 8.01 49.98
C ILE A 281 44.77 8.14 49.94
N VAL A 282 45.43 7.96 51.09
CA VAL A 282 46.89 8.06 51.23
C VAL A 282 47.38 6.91 52.10
N ALA A 283 48.40 6.20 51.61
CA ALA A 283 49.10 5.16 52.36
C ALA A 283 50.58 5.50 52.52
N TYR A 284 51.18 5.07 53.63
CA TYR A 284 52.62 5.12 53.86
C TYR A 284 53.17 3.70 53.95
N THR A 285 54.21 3.39 53.18
CA THR A 285 54.88 2.08 53.17
C THR A 285 56.32 2.22 53.63
N CYS A 286 56.94 1.13 54.09
CA CYS A 286 58.33 1.10 54.58
C CYS A 286 59.21 0.16 53.73
N PRO A 287 59.61 0.55 52.49
CA PRO A 287 60.33 -0.35 51.60
C PRO A 287 61.66 -0.82 52.19
N GLY A 288 61.87 -2.14 52.22
CA GLY A 288 63.16 -2.76 52.59
C GLY A 288 63.33 -3.09 54.08
N ASP A 289 62.27 -3.01 54.89
CA ASP A 289 62.29 -3.40 56.31
C ASP A 289 62.21 -4.93 56.54
N GLY A 290 61.99 -5.71 55.47
CA GLY A 290 61.84 -7.16 55.51
C GLY A 290 60.40 -7.64 55.75
N ASN A 291 59.42 -6.73 55.91
CA ASN A 291 58.00 -7.03 56.00
C ASN A 291 57.27 -6.63 54.70
N PRO A 292 56.27 -7.39 54.24
CA PRO A 292 55.45 -6.97 53.10
C PRO A 292 54.54 -5.79 53.45
N ASP A 293 54.64 -4.70 52.69
CA ASP A 293 53.69 -3.58 52.69
C ASP A 293 52.48 -3.92 51.80
N VAL A 294 51.40 -4.46 52.38
CA VAL A 294 50.17 -4.81 51.64
C VAL A 294 49.13 -3.70 51.77
N LEU A 295 48.72 -3.12 50.64
CA LEU A 295 47.61 -2.17 50.57
C LEU A 295 46.37 -2.85 49.99
N LEU A 296 45.24 -2.67 50.66
CA LEU A 296 43.93 -3.12 50.21
C LEU A 296 43.13 -1.91 49.76
N PHE A 297 42.64 -1.96 48.53
CA PHE A 297 41.82 -0.92 47.92
C PHE A 297 40.39 -1.39 47.80
N ASP A 298 39.47 -0.45 47.95
CA ASP A 298 38.05 -0.60 47.67
C ASP A 298 37.64 0.47 46.64
N SER A 299 36.65 0.16 45.81
CA SER A 299 36.12 1.07 44.79
C SER A 299 34.60 1.11 44.87
N THR A 300 34.03 2.31 44.84
CA THR A 300 32.55 2.48 44.86
C THR A 300 31.95 2.60 43.46
N GLY A 301 32.66 2.25 42.39
CA GLY A 301 32.12 2.30 41.03
C GLY A 301 30.89 1.40 40.89
N THR A 302 29.85 1.88 40.22
CA THR A 302 28.55 1.19 40.12
C THR A 302 28.18 0.74 38.71
N THR A 303 29.09 0.87 37.75
CA THR A 303 28.79 0.50 36.36
C THR A 303 28.83 -0.99 36.10
N SER A 304 27.71 -1.52 35.61
CA SER A 304 27.55 -2.91 35.19
C SER A 304 27.49 -2.99 33.66
N GLY A 305 28.66 -3.01 33.00
CA GLY A 305 28.77 -3.23 31.56
C GLY A 305 29.98 -4.12 31.22
N PRO A 306 29.92 -4.92 30.14
CA PRO A 306 31.09 -5.66 29.67
C PRO A 306 32.07 -4.69 29.01
N TYR A 307 32.93 -4.06 29.80
CA TYR A 307 34.05 -3.27 29.30
C TYR A 307 35.16 -4.25 28.85
N THR A 308 35.32 -4.43 27.54
CA THR A 308 36.53 -5.03 26.94
C THR A 308 37.48 -3.96 26.46
#